data_AF-A0A5E8AS44-F1
#
_entry.id   AF-A0A5E8AS44-F1
#
_cell.length_a   1.000
_cell.length_b   1.000
_cell.length_c   1.000
_cell.angle_alpha   90.00
_cell.angle_beta   90.00
_cell.angle_gamma   90.00
#
_symmetry.space_group_name_H-M   'P 1'
#
loop_
_entity.id
_entity.type
_entity.pdbx_description
1 polymer ?
#
loop_
_entity_poly.entity_id
_entity_poly.type
_entity_poly.pdbx_seq_one_letter_code
_entity_poly.pdbx_strand_id
1 'polypeptide(L)'
;MKLDFGEIWPFLKIVGEEASEWSFNLVAGNFVSEKVSLALIHQLESDPYYDAEMLPNLFTFREIFWQPNVYPTLNACLTGLKLVANYSNELTEEYANSTQETQQLYVHLVKHIGELARQANEQLAGSEQASDQIPSVLGEFRKQSFPVIMLFIHHPMNRIDYREDALRRINFMVKTLIEQYQLRFNDLLLPHWELDRLSGLKKTDSKLTGDQSPEPSSEASTESPT
;
A
#
# COMPACT_ATOMS: atom_id res chain seq x y z
N MET A 1 6.53 12.48 8.88
CA MET A 1 5.20 13.13 9.08
C MET A 1 4.15 12.26 8.44
N LYS A 2 2.93 12.21 8.98
CA LYS A 2 1.83 11.43 8.41
C LYS A 2 0.69 12.36 7.98
N LEU A 3 0.13 12.13 6.79
CA LEU A 3 -1.02 12.86 6.24
C LEU A 3 -2.07 11.88 5.73
N ASP A 4 -3.35 12.19 5.90
CA ASP A 4 -4.40 11.38 5.30
C ASP A 4 -4.30 11.41 3.76
N PHE A 5 -4.77 10.35 3.09
CA PHE A 5 -4.63 10.22 1.63
C PHE A 5 -5.07 11.48 0.86
N GLY A 6 -6.22 12.06 1.25
CA GLY A 6 -6.78 13.24 0.60
C GLY A 6 -6.14 14.58 0.99
N GLU A 7 -5.30 14.61 2.03
CA GLU A 7 -4.67 15.85 2.53
C GLU A 7 -3.36 16.19 1.79
N ILE A 8 -2.85 15.29 0.95
CA ILE A 8 -1.62 15.52 0.21
C ILE A 8 -1.72 16.72 -0.73
N TRP A 9 -2.84 16.90 -1.43
CA TRP A 9 -2.98 17.99 -2.39
C TRP A 9 -3.12 19.37 -1.70
N PRO A 10 -3.92 19.53 -0.62
CA PRO A 10 -3.86 20.71 0.23
C PRO A 10 -2.45 20.97 0.77
N PHE A 11 -1.73 19.95 1.22
CA PHE A 11 -0.36 20.09 1.70
C PHE A 11 0.58 20.63 0.63
N LEU A 12 0.57 20.06 -0.58
CA LEU A 12 1.39 20.53 -1.70
C LEU A 12 1.10 21.99 -2.08
N LYS A 13 -0.16 22.42 -1.98
CA LYS A 13 -0.55 23.83 -2.18
C LYS A 13 0.04 24.77 -1.13
N ILE A 14 0.26 24.29 0.10
CA ILE A 14 0.84 25.07 1.20
C ILE A 14 2.36 25.16 1.07
N VAL A 15 3.04 24.04 0.80
CA VAL A 15 4.52 24.02 0.74
C VAL A 15 5.06 24.57 -0.58
N GLY A 16 4.27 24.57 -1.65
CA GLY A 16 4.65 25.14 -2.94
C GLY A 16 5.96 24.57 -3.48
N GLU A 17 6.91 25.45 -3.79
CA GLU A 17 8.22 25.08 -4.36
C GLU A 17 9.07 24.20 -3.43
N GLU A 18 8.87 24.32 -2.10
CA GLU A 18 9.57 23.49 -1.10
C GLU A 18 9.12 22.02 -1.14
N ALA A 19 8.07 21.67 -1.89
CA ALA A 19 7.62 20.28 -2.05
C ALA A 19 8.75 19.35 -2.53
N SER A 20 9.69 19.88 -3.32
CA SER A 20 10.86 19.13 -3.82
C SER A 20 11.85 18.72 -2.72
N GLU A 21 11.74 19.30 -1.52
CA GLU A 21 12.55 18.94 -0.35
C GLU A 21 11.98 17.79 0.47
N TRP A 22 10.86 17.19 0.02
CA TRP A 22 10.18 16.11 0.72
C TRP A 22 10.24 14.81 -0.09
N SER A 23 10.38 13.69 0.62
CA SER A 23 10.12 12.35 0.13
C SER A 23 8.69 11.96 0.48
N PHE A 24 7.99 11.36 -0.47
CA PHE A 24 6.59 10.94 -0.30
C PHE A 24 6.47 9.44 -0.47
N ASN A 25 5.95 8.76 0.54
CA ASN A 25 5.62 7.35 0.48
C ASN A 25 4.10 7.21 0.65
N LEU A 26 3.48 6.45 -0.25
CA LEU A 26 2.06 6.12 -0.15
C LEU A 26 1.92 4.77 0.57
N VAL A 27 1.22 4.77 1.70
CA VAL A 27 1.04 3.60 2.56
C VAL A 27 -0.42 3.16 2.54
N ALA A 28 -0.66 1.91 2.19
CA ALA A 28 -1.97 1.25 2.21
C ALA A 28 -1.86 -0.12 2.90
N GLY A 29 -1.90 -0.11 4.23
CA GLY A 29 -1.69 -1.33 5.03
C GLY A 29 -0.23 -1.74 4.99
N ASN A 30 0.05 -2.96 4.53
CA ASN A 30 1.40 -3.46 4.34
C ASN A 30 1.98 -3.10 2.97
N PHE A 31 1.17 -2.54 2.06
CA PHE A 31 1.65 -2.00 0.80
C PHE A 31 2.27 -0.62 1.02
N VAL A 32 3.49 -0.44 0.52
CA VAL A 32 4.19 0.85 0.51
C VAL A 32 4.70 1.12 -0.90
N SER A 33 4.24 2.21 -1.51
CA SER A 33 4.87 2.78 -2.69
C SER A 33 5.84 3.85 -2.22
N GLU A 34 7.12 3.52 -2.23
CA GLU A 34 8.18 4.41 -1.77
C GLU A 34 8.56 5.44 -2.84
N LYS A 35 8.97 6.63 -2.39
CA LYS A 35 9.55 7.69 -3.22
C LYS A 35 8.66 8.05 -4.43
N VAL A 36 7.36 8.19 -4.17
CA VAL A 36 6.37 8.65 -5.15
C VAL A 36 6.76 10.03 -5.64
N SER A 37 6.87 10.19 -6.96
CA SER A 37 7.26 11.45 -7.57
C SER A 37 6.17 12.51 -7.40
N LEU A 38 6.54 13.80 -7.31
CA LEU A 38 5.55 14.89 -7.30
C LEU A 38 4.67 14.87 -8.56
N ALA A 39 5.24 14.50 -9.70
CA ALA A 39 4.50 14.36 -10.95
C ALA A 39 3.38 13.31 -10.83
N LEU A 40 3.68 12.15 -10.24
CA LEU A 40 2.70 11.10 -9.99
C LEU A 40 1.62 11.56 -8.99
N ILE A 41 1.98 12.25 -7.90
CA ILE A 41 0.99 12.78 -6.94
C ILE A 41 0.01 13.76 -7.60
N HIS A 42 0.52 14.63 -8.47
CA HIS A 42 -0.33 15.53 -9.25
C HIS A 42 -1.20 14.79 -10.26
N GLN A 43 -0.65 13.77 -10.95
CA GLN A 43 -1.44 12.93 -11.85
C GLN A 43 -2.57 12.23 -11.11
N LEU A 44 -2.35 11.75 -9.88
CA LEU A 44 -3.41 11.14 -9.06
C LEU A 44 -4.56 12.10 -8.72
N GLU A 45 -4.34 13.42 -8.62
CA GLU A 45 -5.41 14.41 -8.36
C GLU A 45 -6.42 14.44 -9.52
N SER A 46 -5.93 14.27 -10.74
CA SER A 46 -6.68 14.51 -11.97
C SER A 46 -6.26 13.58 -13.10
N ASP A 47 -6.30 12.27 -12.88
CA ASP A 47 -5.84 11.26 -13.84
C ASP A 47 -6.85 11.07 -14.98
N PRO A 48 -6.57 11.55 -16.22
CA PRO A 48 -7.52 11.46 -17.32
C PRO A 48 -7.70 10.03 -17.85
N TYR A 49 -6.85 9.09 -17.44
CA TYR A 49 -6.89 7.69 -17.84
C TYR A 49 -7.33 6.78 -16.68
N TYR A 50 -7.85 7.35 -15.60
CA TYR A 50 -8.40 6.58 -14.50
C TYR A 50 -9.57 5.71 -14.98
N ASP A 51 -9.44 4.40 -14.80
CA ASP A 51 -10.53 3.46 -15.07
C ASP A 51 -11.58 3.56 -13.96
N ALA A 52 -12.68 4.27 -14.28
CA ALA A 52 -13.80 4.43 -13.36
C ALA A 52 -14.51 3.10 -13.02
N GLU A 53 -14.32 2.05 -13.81
CA GLU A 53 -14.91 0.72 -13.57
C GLU A 53 -14.06 -0.14 -12.62
N MET A 54 -12.82 0.26 -12.32
CA MET A 54 -11.95 -0.46 -11.38
C MET A 54 -12.57 -0.61 -9.98
N LEU A 55 -13.20 0.46 -9.47
CA LEU A 55 -13.90 0.41 -8.18
C LEU A 55 -15.11 -0.53 -8.22
N PRO A 56 -16.08 -0.39 -9.15
CA PRO A 56 -17.13 -1.38 -9.35
C PRO A 56 -16.64 -2.82 -9.47
N ASN A 57 -15.58 -3.07 -10.24
CA ASN A 57 -15.00 -4.40 -10.45
C ASN A 57 -14.48 -5.02 -9.15
N LEU A 58 -13.75 -4.27 -8.32
CA LEU A 58 -13.34 -4.73 -6.98
C LEU A 58 -14.55 -5.07 -6.10
N PHE A 59 -15.65 -4.35 -6.26
CA PHE A 59 -16.88 -4.57 -5.48
C PHE A 59 -17.71 -5.78 -5.92
N THR A 60 -17.39 -6.41 -7.06
CA THR A 60 -18.04 -7.65 -7.52
C THR A 60 -17.76 -8.83 -6.57
N PHE A 61 -16.59 -8.86 -5.93
CA PHE A 61 -16.16 -9.91 -4.99
C PHE A 61 -16.77 -9.75 -3.60
N ARG A 62 -18.07 -9.44 -3.55
CA ARG A 62 -18.77 -9.04 -2.33
C ARG A 62 -18.75 -10.08 -1.21
N GLU A 63 -18.72 -11.35 -1.59
CA GLU A 63 -18.77 -12.47 -0.66
C GLU A 63 -17.45 -12.59 0.11
N ILE A 64 -16.34 -12.31 -0.58
CA ILE A 64 -15.01 -12.33 0.00
C ILE A 64 -14.79 -11.09 0.85
N PHE A 65 -15.06 -9.90 0.32
CA PHE A 65 -14.68 -8.66 1.00
C PHE A 65 -15.73 -8.15 2.00
N TRP A 66 -17.03 -8.24 1.68
CA TRP A 66 -18.05 -7.41 2.35
C TRP A 66 -19.05 -8.19 3.20
N GLN A 67 -19.22 -9.49 2.92
CA GLN A 67 -20.24 -10.30 3.56
C GLN A 67 -19.62 -11.30 4.54
N PRO A 68 -20.10 -11.33 5.80
CA PRO A 68 -19.66 -12.34 6.74
C PRO A 68 -20.31 -13.70 6.45
N ASN A 69 -19.61 -14.78 6.81
CA ASN A 69 -20.18 -16.13 6.91
C ASN A 69 -20.95 -16.61 5.68
N VAL A 70 -20.59 -16.11 4.49
CA VAL A 70 -21.27 -16.47 3.23
C VAL A 70 -20.86 -17.84 2.72
N TYR A 71 -19.75 -18.37 3.21
CA TYR A 71 -19.21 -19.63 2.73
C TYR A 71 -19.67 -20.77 3.63
N PRO A 72 -20.70 -21.54 3.21
CA PRO A 72 -21.17 -22.70 3.96
C PRO A 72 -20.17 -23.86 3.91
N THR A 73 -19.17 -23.79 3.01
CA THR A 73 -18.14 -24.81 2.84
C THR A 73 -16.79 -24.16 2.55
N LEU A 74 -15.72 -24.84 2.97
CA LEU A 74 -14.34 -24.48 2.65
C LEU A 74 -14.12 -24.31 1.15
N ASN A 75 -14.67 -25.21 0.33
CA ASN A 75 -14.44 -25.21 -1.12
C ASN A 75 -15.00 -23.95 -1.80
N ALA A 76 -16.15 -23.46 -1.32
CA ALA A 76 -16.73 -22.21 -1.81
C ALA A 76 -15.84 -21.00 -1.45
N CYS A 77 -15.31 -20.96 -0.22
CA CYS A 77 -14.37 -19.92 0.22
C CYS A 77 -13.08 -19.93 -0.62
N LEU A 78 -12.49 -21.12 -0.83
CA LEU A 78 -11.28 -21.27 -1.64
C LEU A 78 -11.52 -20.84 -3.10
N THR A 79 -12.71 -21.09 -3.63
CA THR A 79 -13.09 -20.64 -4.98
C THR A 79 -13.16 -19.12 -5.05
N GLY A 80 -13.83 -18.47 -4.09
CA GLY A 80 -13.91 -17.00 -4.03
C GLY A 80 -12.54 -16.32 -3.93
N LEU A 81 -11.65 -16.84 -3.07
CA LEU A 81 -10.27 -16.34 -2.95
C LEU A 81 -9.47 -16.49 -4.24
N LYS A 82 -9.63 -17.62 -4.96
CA LYS A 82 -9.00 -17.82 -6.27
C LYS A 82 -9.52 -16.84 -7.32
N LEU A 83 -10.82 -16.54 -7.31
CA LEU A 83 -11.38 -15.56 -8.24
C LEU A 83 -10.78 -14.16 -8.02
N VAL A 84 -10.62 -13.72 -6.77
CA VAL A 84 -9.95 -12.44 -6.46
C VAL A 84 -8.50 -12.45 -6.95
N ALA A 85 -7.76 -13.53 -6.69
CA ALA A 85 -6.36 -13.66 -7.11
C ALA A 85 -6.22 -13.68 -8.64
N ASN A 86 -7.12 -14.37 -9.36
CA ASN A 86 -7.10 -14.44 -10.81
C ASN A 86 -7.45 -13.10 -11.45
N TYR A 87 -8.49 -12.41 -10.97
CA TYR A 87 -8.84 -11.06 -11.42
C TYR A 87 -7.65 -10.10 -11.30
N SER A 88 -6.94 -10.16 -10.17
CA SER A 88 -5.76 -9.35 -9.92
C SER A 88 -4.61 -9.64 -10.92
N ASN A 89 -4.40 -10.91 -11.26
CA ASN A 89 -3.43 -11.31 -12.28
C ASN A 89 -3.86 -10.85 -13.69
N GLU A 90 -5.13 -11.05 -14.06
CA GLU A 90 -5.67 -10.62 -15.36
C GLU A 90 -5.51 -9.10 -15.55
N LEU A 91 -5.85 -8.30 -14.54
CA LEU A 91 -5.65 -6.86 -14.57
C LEU A 91 -4.15 -6.51 -14.68
N THR A 92 -3.29 -7.24 -13.96
CA THR A 92 -1.84 -7.02 -14.06
C THR A 92 -1.32 -7.30 -15.48
N GLU A 93 -1.83 -8.34 -16.13
CA GLU A 93 -1.46 -8.70 -17.50
C GLU A 93 -1.98 -7.68 -18.52
N GLU A 94 -3.22 -7.22 -18.36
CA GLU A 94 -3.85 -6.20 -19.23
C GLU A 94 -3.01 -4.92 -19.27
N TYR A 95 -2.52 -4.48 -18.11
CA TYR A 95 -1.78 -3.23 -17.95
C TYR A 95 -0.25 -3.43 -17.92
N ALA A 96 0.26 -4.63 -18.20
CA ALA A 96 1.68 -4.96 -18.10
C ALA A 96 2.58 -4.06 -18.98
N ASN A 97 2.06 -3.57 -20.10
CA ASN A 97 2.77 -2.71 -21.04
C ASN A 97 2.42 -1.22 -20.88
N SER A 98 1.67 -0.84 -19.84
CA SER A 98 1.35 0.56 -19.60
C SER A 98 2.60 1.35 -19.25
N THR A 99 2.80 2.47 -19.94
CA THR A 99 3.84 3.46 -19.64
C THR A 99 3.38 4.51 -18.63
N GLN A 100 2.11 4.47 -18.22
CA GLN A 100 1.55 5.45 -17.30
C GLN A 100 1.81 5.05 -15.85
N GLU A 101 2.52 5.92 -15.12
CA GLU A 101 2.90 5.66 -13.72
C GLU A 101 1.70 5.46 -12.79
N THR A 102 0.59 6.19 -13.00
CA THR A 102 -0.63 5.98 -12.20
C THR A 102 -1.24 4.61 -12.42
N GLN A 103 -1.30 4.12 -13.66
CA GLN A 103 -1.79 2.78 -13.97
C GLN A 103 -0.89 1.70 -13.33
N GLN A 104 0.43 1.88 -13.38
CA GLN A 104 1.36 0.98 -12.70
C GLN A 104 1.13 0.94 -11.19
N LEU A 105 0.87 2.09 -10.56
CA LEU A 105 0.52 2.16 -9.14
C LEU A 105 -0.80 1.41 -8.86
N TYR A 106 -1.85 1.63 -9.65
CA TYR A 106 -3.13 0.94 -9.48
C TYR A 106 -2.97 -0.58 -9.64
N VAL A 107 -2.21 -1.03 -10.64
CA VAL A 107 -1.90 -2.44 -10.85
C VAL A 107 -1.16 -3.02 -9.65
N HIS A 108 -0.16 -2.33 -9.10
CA HIS A 108 0.55 -2.79 -7.91
C HIS A 108 -0.37 -2.91 -6.68
N LEU A 109 -1.30 -1.97 -6.50
CA LEU A 109 -2.30 -2.02 -5.44
C LEU A 109 -3.24 -3.23 -5.61
N VAL A 110 -3.77 -3.45 -6.81
CA VAL A 110 -4.65 -4.61 -7.09
C VAL A 110 -3.88 -5.92 -7.01
N LYS A 111 -2.62 -5.95 -7.46
CA LYS A 111 -1.71 -7.09 -7.33
C LYS A 111 -1.51 -7.48 -5.87
N HIS A 112 -1.31 -6.48 -5.00
CA HIS A 112 -1.20 -6.71 -3.57
C HIS A 112 -2.46 -7.37 -2.99
N ILE A 113 -3.66 -6.94 -3.38
CA ILE A 113 -4.91 -7.61 -3.00
C ILE A 113 -4.92 -9.08 -3.46
N GLY A 114 -4.49 -9.37 -4.69
CA GLY A 114 -4.40 -10.73 -5.22
C GLY A 114 -3.41 -11.61 -4.45
N GLU A 115 -2.29 -11.05 -4.02
CA GLU A 115 -1.30 -11.73 -3.17
C GLU A 115 -1.88 -12.07 -1.80
N LEU A 116 -2.58 -11.13 -1.16
CA LEU A 116 -3.30 -11.37 0.10
C LEU A 116 -4.35 -12.48 -0.06
N ALA A 117 -5.08 -12.49 -1.17
CA ALA A 117 -6.09 -13.52 -1.45
C ALA A 117 -5.46 -14.91 -1.63
N ARG A 118 -4.28 -14.97 -2.27
CA ARG A 118 -3.50 -16.21 -2.44
C ARG A 118 -2.98 -16.73 -1.10
N GLN A 119 -2.43 -15.86 -0.27
CA GLN A 119 -1.96 -16.23 1.08
C GLN A 119 -3.10 -16.79 1.94
N ALA A 120 -4.27 -16.14 1.93
CA ALA A 120 -5.47 -16.65 2.59
C ALA A 120 -5.91 -18.02 2.03
N ASN A 121 -5.79 -18.23 0.71
CA ASN A 121 -6.10 -19.51 0.08
C ASN A 121 -5.18 -20.63 0.56
N GLU A 122 -3.87 -20.38 0.55
CA GLU A 122 -2.83 -21.32 0.97
C GLU A 122 -2.98 -21.69 2.45
N GLN A 123 -3.25 -20.70 3.31
CA GLN A 123 -3.49 -20.92 4.73
C GLN A 123 -4.68 -21.84 4.99
N LEU A 124 -5.78 -21.65 4.25
CA LEU A 124 -6.97 -22.49 4.38
C LEU A 124 -6.77 -23.86 3.73
N ALA A 125 -6.10 -23.96 2.58
CA ALA A 125 -5.89 -25.24 1.91
C ALA A 125 -4.92 -26.17 2.66
N GLY A 126 -3.97 -25.61 3.42
CA GLY A 126 -2.97 -26.37 4.17
C GLY A 126 -3.39 -26.81 5.59
N SER A 127 -4.62 -26.52 6.02
CA SER A 127 -5.06 -26.71 7.40
C SER A 127 -6.02 -27.90 7.55
N GLU A 128 -5.75 -28.80 8.50
CA GLU A 128 -6.66 -29.92 8.83
C GLU A 128 -7.98 -29.44 9.46
N GLN A 129 -8.00 -28.23 10.03
CA GLN A 129 -9.18 -27.57 10.62
C GLN A 129 -9.63 -26.36 9.80
N ALA A 130 -9.39 -26.38 8.50
CA ALA A 130 -9.60 -25.24 7.61
C ALA A 130 -10.99 -24.61 7.70
N SER A 131 -12.06 -25.40 7.90
CA SER A 131 -13.43 -24.89 7.98
C SER A 131 -13.65 -23.97 9.19
N ASP A 132 -13.05 -24.31 10.34
CA ASP A 132 -13.19 -23.52 11.58
C ASP A 132 -12.35 -22.24 11.52
N GLN A 133 -11.34 -22.22 10.65
CA GLN A 133 -10.41 -21.10 10.48
C GLN A 133 -10.88 -20.06 9.46
N ILE A 134 -11.88 -20.38 8.61
CA ILE A 134 -12.42 -19.46 7.60
C ILE A 134 -12.69 -18.07 8.17
N PRO A 135 -13.38 -17.91 9.32
CA PRO A 135 -13.66 -16.59 9.84
C PRO A 135 -12.39 -15.79 10.17
N SER A 136 -11.42 -16.42 10.84
CA SER A 136 -10.17 -15.75 11.23
C SER A 136 -9.33 -15.37 10.02
N VAL A 137 -9.18 -16.27 9.05
CA VAL A 137 -8.39 -16.02 7.84
C VAL A 137 -9.02 -14.92 6.98
N LEU A 138 -10.34 -14.97 6.77
CA LEU A 138 -11.03 -13.91 6.01
C LEU A 138 -11.03 -12.57 6.75
N GLY A 139 -11.10 -12.58 8.09
CA GLY A 139 -10.99 -11.37 8.90
C GLY A 139 -9.64 -10.67 8.68
N GLU A 140 -8.54 -11.43 8.70
CA GLU A 140 -7.19 -10.89 8.48
C GLU A 140 -6.98 -10.44 7.03
N PHE A 141 -7.44 -11.22 6.04
CA PHE A 141 -7.43 -10.83 4.63
C PHE A 141 -8.16 -9.50 4.40
N ARG A 142 -9.36 -9.33 4.98
CA ARG A 142 -10.14 -8.08 4.88
C ARG A 142 -9.43 -6.92 5.55
N LYS A 143 -8.87 -7.14 6.73
CA LYS A 143 -8.10 -6.11 7.44
C LYS A 143 -6.91 -5.61 6.61
N GLN A 144 -6.17 -6.51 5.96
CA GLN A 144 -5.00 -6.13 5.16
C GLN A 144 -5.37 -5.50 3.81
N SER A 145 -6.47 -5.93 3.19
CA SER A 145 -6.95 -5.36 1.92
C SER A 145 -7.70 -4.04 2.10
N PHE A 146 -8.29 -3.80 3.28
CA PHE A 146 -9.09 -2.62 3.61
C PHE A 146 -8.45 -1.28 3.22
N PRO A 147 -7.17 -0.99 3.54
CA PRO A 147 -6.56 0.30 3.21
C PRO A 147 -6.44 0.52 1.70
N VAL A 148 -6.17 -0.53 0.92
CA VAL A 148 -6.10 -0.46 -0.55
C VAL A 148 -7.48 -0.17 -1.13
N ILE A 149 -8.50 -0.86 -0.63
CA ILE A 149 -9.89 -0.61 -1.01
C ILE A 149 -10.29 0.83 -0.70
N MET A 150 -9.97 1.32 0.50
CA MET A 150 -10.27 2.69 0.90
C MET A 150 -9.56 3.70 0.01
N LEU A 151 -8.33 3.41 -0.44
CA LEU A 151 -7.62 4.25 -1.40
C LEU A 151 -8.40 4.36 -2.70
N PHE A 152 -8.83 3.22 -3.26
CA PHE A 152 -9.66 3.23 -4.47
C PHE A 152 -10.97 3.98 -4.24
N ILE A 153 -11.65 3.84 -3.11
CA ILE A 153 -12.91 4.57 -2.83
C ILE A 153 -12.70 6.09 -2.76
N HIS A 154 -11.62 6.50 -2.12
CA HIS A 154 -11.29 7.92 -1.92
C HIS A 154 -10.52 8.53 -3.10
N HIS A 155 -10.30 7.77 -4.18
CA HIS A 155 -9.67 8.28 -5.38
C HIS A 155 -10.48 9.46 -5.96
N PRO A 156 -9.83 10.60 -6.28
CA PRO A 156 -10.53 11.84 -6.66
C PRO A 156 -11.24 11.73 -8.01
N MET A 157 -10.78 10.81 -8.88
CA MET A 157 -11.38 10.56 -10.20
C MET A 157 -12.57 9.61 -10.18
N ASN A 158 -12.98 9.09 -9.02
CA ASN A 158 -14.20 8.29 -8.94
C ASN A 158 -15.45 9.13 -9.23
N ARG A 159 -16.39 8.49 -9.93
CA ARG A 159 -17.75 9.00 -9.98
C ARG A 159 -18.37 9.00 -8.58
N ILE A 160 -19.15 10.04 -8.30
CA ILE A 160 -19.79 10.25 -7.00
C ILE A 160 -20.71 9.09 -6.64
N ASP A 161 -21.49 8.59 -7.60
CA ASP A 161 -22.44 7.49 -7.40
C ASP A 161 -21.73 6.17 -7.05
N TYR A 162 -20.63 5.84 -7.72
CA TYR A 162 -19.81 4.66 -7.40
C TYR A 162 -19.17 4.78 -6.02
N ARG A 163 -18.64 5.95 -5.68
CA ARG A 163 -18.07 6.22 -4.35
C ARG A 163 -19.12 6.09 -3.24
N GLU A 164 -20.30 6.65 -3.41
CA GLU A 164 -21.38 6.58 -2.41
C GLU A 164 -21.93 5.16 -2.22
N ASP A 165 -22.06 4.37 -3.30
CA ASP A 165 -22.41 2.96 -3.19
C ASP A 165 -21.33 2.16 -2.46
N ALA A 166 -20.07 2.38 -2.82
CA ALA A 166 -18.93 1.72 -2.17
C ALA A 166 -18.86 2.05 -0.67
N LEU A 167 -18.98 3.32 -0.29
CA LEU A 167 -18.98 3.74 1.12
C LEU A 167 -20.11 3.09 1.92
N ARG A 168 -21.32 2.98 1.36
CA ARG A 168 -22.45 2.31 2.03
C ARG A 168 -22.15 0.84 2.31
N ARG A 169 -21.57 0.14 1.34
CA ARG A 169 -21.17 -1.27 1.47
C ARG A 169 -20.02 -1.46 2.46
N ILE A 170 -19.04 -0.56 2.46
CA ILE A 170 -17.95 -0.57 3.44
C ILE A 170 -18.46 -0.37 4.85
N ASN A 171 -19.37 0.57 5.07
CA ASN A 171 -19.93 0.80 6.41
C ASN A 171 -20.63 -0.45 6.96
N PHE A 172 -21.34 -1.19 6.10
CA PHE A 172 -21.94 -2.48 6.47
C PHE A 172 -20.87 -3.53 6.80
N MET A 173 -19.81 -3.63 6.00
CA MET A 173 -18.71 -4.56 6.24
C MET A 173 -17.92 -4.22 7.51
N VAL A 174 -17.61 -2.94 7.77
CA VAL A 174 -16.90 -2.50 8.97
C VAL A 174 -17.68 -2.86 10.24
N LYS A 175 -18.99 -2.60 10.23
CA LYS A 175 -19.88 -3.03 11.31
C LYS A 175 -19.77 -4.53 11.55
N THR A 176 -19.78 -5.32 10.47
CA THR A 176 -19.61 -6.77 10.53
C THR A 176 -18.24 -7.18 11.10
N LEU A 177 -17.15 -6.55 10.66
CA LEU A 177 -15.79 -6.84 11.15
C LEU A 177 -15.70 -6.64 12.66
N ILE A 178 -16.28 -5.57 13.17
CA ILE A 178 -16.29 -5.26 14.60
C ILE A 178 -17.16 -6.26 15.37
N GLU A 179 -18.39 -6.48 14.92
CA GLU A 179 -19.38 -7.30 15.65
C GLU A 179 -19.05 -8.80 15.64
N GLN A 180 -18.59 -9.34 14.51
CA GLN A 180 -18.45 -10.79 14.32
C GLN A 180 -17.02 -11.30 14.47
N TYR A 181 -16.03 -10.47 14.14
CA TYR A 181 -14.62 -10.86 14.16
C TYR A 181 -13.85 -10.22 15.33
N GLN A 182 -14.56 -9.51 16.22
CA GLN A 182 -14.00 -8.79 17.38
C GLN A 182 -12.81 -7.88 17.02
N LEU A 183 -12.77 -7.41 15.77
CA LEU A 183 -11.77 -6.45 15.34
C LEU A 183 -12.01 -5.12 16.06
N ARG A 184 -10.95 -4.52 16.59
CA ARG A 184 -11.06 -3.15 17.10
C ARG A 184 -11.08 -2.24 15.89
N PHE A 185 -11.89 -1.19 15.92
CA PHE A 185 -11.95 -0.21 14.83
C PHE A 185 -10.57 0.33 14.44
N ASN A 186 -9.69 0.53 15.43
CA ASN A 186 -8.31 1.00 15.22
C ASN A 186 -7.42 0.01 14.46
N ASP A 187 -7.84 -1.25 14.31
CA ASP A 187 -7.10 -2.25 13.54
C ASP A 187 -7.38 -2.08 12.01
N LEU A 188 -8.37 -1.28 11.62
CA LEU A 188 -8.67 -0.91 10.23
C LEU A 188 -7.91 0.35 9.84
N LEU A 189 -6.71 0.16 9.30
CA LEU A 189 -5.86 1.27 8.90
C LEU A 189 -6.43 1.99 7.66
N LEU A 190 -6.39 3.32 7.67
CA LEU A 190 -6.68 4.11 6.48
C LEU A 190 -5.40 4.30 5.64
N PRO A 191 -5.53 4.39 4.30
CA PRO A 191 -4.42 4.77 3.46
C PRO A 191 -3.96 6.19 3.81
N HIS A 192 -2.65 6.40 3.78
CA HIS A 192 -2.06 7.66 4.18
C HIS A 192 -0.73 7.88 3.47
N TRP A 193 -0.24 9.11 3.56
CA TRP A 193 1.08 9.48 3.12
C TRP A 193 2.03 9.53 4.30
N GLU A 194 3.22 8.98 4.12
CA GLU A 194 4.38 9.21 4.97
C GLU A 194 5.34 10.17 4.26
N LEU A 195 5.69 11.25 4.95
CA LEU A 195 6.48 12.35 4.41
C LEU A 195 7.74 12.55 5.22
N ASP A 196 8.89 12.55 4.56
CA ASP A 196 10.20 12.76 5.18
C ASP A 196 10.93 13.94 4.52
N ARG A 197 11.48 14.84 5.34
CA ARG A 197 12.23 15.99 4.83
C ARG A 197 13.65 15.56 4.45
N LEU A 198 14.02 15.76 3.19
CA LEU A 198 15.31 15.32 2.63
C LEU A 198 16.50 16.04 3.29
N SER A 199 16.31 17.28 3.73
CA SER A 199 17.32 18.10 4.42
C SER A 199 17.71 17.59 5.82
N GLY A 200 16.99 16.60 6.38
CA GLY A 200 17.31 15.97 7.67
C GLY A 200 18.11 14.67 7.60
N LEU A 201 18.30 14.08 6.42
CA LEU A 201 18.91 12.74 6.25
C LEU A 201 20.45 12.73 6.21
N LYS A 202 21.12 13.89 6.30
CA LYS A 202 22.60 13.99 6.37
C LYS A 202 23.11 14.06 7.81
N LYS A 203 22.98 13.00 8.62
CA LYS A 203 23.72 12.92 9.90
C LYS A 203 23.81 11.56 10.58
N THR A 204 24.10 10.48 9.86
CA THR A 204 24.69 9.27 10.47
C THR A 204 25.39 8.47 9.39
N ASP A 205 26.72 8.65 9.33
CA ASP A 205 27.74 7.64 8.97
C ASP A 205 29.02 8.34 8.51
N SER A 206 29.64 9.05 9.45
CA SER A 206 31.08 9.31 9.40
C SER A 206 31.58 9.51 10.81
N LYS A 207 31.69 8.39 11.53
CA LYS A 207 32.60 8.21 12.67
C LYS A 207 32.59 6.75 13.08
N LEU A 208 33.30 5.93 12.31
CA LEU A 208 33.93 4.69 12.75
C LEU A 208 34.98 4.31 11.71
N THR A 209 36.15 4.90 11.86
CA THR A 209 37.45 4.30 11.54
C THR A 209 38.51 5.20 12.20
N GLY A 210 38.79 4.94 13.48
CA GLY A 210 40.19 4.82 13.87
C GLY A 210 40.73 3.56 13.17
N ASP A 211 42.00 3.37 12.94
CA ASP A 211 43.22 4.01 13.41
C ASP A 211 44.29 3.44 12.47
N GLN A 212 45.36 4.19 12.22
CA GLN A 212 46.75 3.71 12.07
C GLN A 212 47.57 4.69 11.24
N SER A 213 48.40 5.42 11.98
CA SER A 213 49.63 6.03 11.50
C SER A 213 50.57 4.96 10.94
N PRO A 214 51.45 5.32 10.00
CA PRO A 214 52.80 4.77 10.01
C PRO A 214 53.82 5.88 10.26
N GLU A 215 54.71 5.61 11.21
CA GLU A 215 55.98 6.29 11.42
C GLU A 215 56.79 6.39 10.11
N PRO A 216 57.70 7.38 10.02
CA PRO A 216 58.96 7.13 9.35
C PRO A 216 60.13 7.34 10.33
N SER A 217 60.98 6.32 10.31
CA SER A 217 62.29 6.19 10.93
C SER A 217 63.25 7.37 10.67
N SER A 218 64.00 7.72 11.71
CA SER A 218 65.30 8.40 11.71
C SER A 218 66.28 7.72 10.72
N GLU A 219 67.33 8.30 10.15
CA GLU A 219 68.23 9.40 10.48
C GLU A 219 69.17 9.55 9.27
N ALA A 220 69.62 10.75 8.90
CA ALA A 220 71.01 11.01 8.45
C ALA A 220 71.17 12.47 7.99
N SER A 221 71.96 13.19 8.78
CA SER A 221 72.45 14.55 8.59
C SER A 221 73.34 14.72 7.36
N THR A 222 73.33 15.90 6.74
CA THR A 222 74.55 16.70 6.51
C THR A 222 74.21 18.14 6.10
N GLU A 223 74.81 19.08 6.84
CA GLU A 223 74.97 20.51 6.54
C GLU A 223 75.74 20.69 5.21
N SER A 224 75.64 21.77 4.43
CA SER A 224 76.00 23.16 4.74
C SER A 224 75.65 24.09 3.54
N PRO A 225 75.68 25.43 3.71
CA PRO A 225 75.13 26.42 2.78
C PRO A 225 76.16 26.99 1.80
N THR A 226 75.70 27.53 0.66
CA THR A 226 75.83 28.92 0.15
C THR A 226 75.51 28.93 -1.35
#